data_AF-A0A970VTW3-F1
#
_entry.id   AF-A0A970VTW3-F1
#
_cell.length_a   1.000
_cell.length_b   1.000
_cell.length_c   1.000
_cell.angle_alpha   90.00
_cell.angle_beta   90.00
_cell.angle_gamma   90.00
#
_symmetry.space_group_name_H-M   'P 1'
#
loop_
_entity.id
_entity.type
_entity.pdbx_description
1 polymer ?
#
loop_
_entity_poly.entity_id
_entity_poly.type
_entity_poly.pdbx_seq_one_letter_code
_entity_poly.pdbx_strand_id
1 'polypeptide(L)'
;MEKFYRKIMKNRFIVIFVIISAVVTIGFSIKIKGDNNTKYELKETFKALDAEDYKIQSLVGKEKDLRGAAEKIFEQPQLDKVLNYLQEMKRKGVCFKVNSVNYDHIQVTDFSREEAVLIVKTTVKGGYYSIKEPKKKIKGVDLSSSYRVHMVNRNNKWKIRDIESL
;
A
#
# COMPACT_ATOMS: atom_id res chain seq x y z
N MET A 1 49.51 7.94 40.59
CA MET A 1 48.61 6.94 39.99
C MET A 1 47.37 7.53 39.32
N GLU A 2 46.76 8.61 39.84
CA GLU A 2 45.52 9.19 39.27
C GLU A 2 45.59 9.64 37.80
N LYS A 3 46.74 10.15 37.33
CA LYS A 3 46.92 10.60 35.94
C LYS A 3 46.88 9.44 34.93
N PHE A 4 47.28 8.23 35.33
CA PHE A 4 47.30 7.05 34.46
C PHE A 4 45.88 6.49 34.28
N TYR A 5 45.11 6.39 35.37
CA TYR A 5 43.71 5.96 35.33
C TYR A 5 42.80 6.94 34.57
N ARG A 6 43.01 8.26 34.68
CA ARG A 6 42.26 9.25 33.87
C ARG A 6 42.51 9.09 32.38
N LYS A 7 43.75 8.81 31.95
CA LYS A 7 44.10 8.63 30.53
C LYS A 7 43.50 7.32 29.97
N ILE A 8 43.51 6.25 30.75
CA ILE A 8 42.89 4.97 30.38
C ILE A 8 41.36 5.08 30.32
N MET A 9 40.72 5.75 31.28
CA MET A 9 39.26 5.94 31.27
C MET A 9 38.80 6.83 30.11
N LYS A 10 39.53 7.92 29.79
CA LYS A 10 39.19 8.77 28.64
C LYS A 10 39.26 8.00 27.31
N ASN A 11 40.29 7.17 27.12
CA ASN A 11 40.43 6.37 25.91
C ASN A 11 39.37 5.27 25.80
N ARG A 12 38.97 4.63 26.91
CA ARG A 12 37.88 3.63 26.92
C ARG A 12 36.52 4.24 26.61
N PHE A 13 36.22 5.43 27.13
CA PHE A 13 34.99 6.15 26.80
C PHE A 13 34.91 6.54 25.32
N ILE A 14 36.02 7.02 24.74
CA ILE A 14 36.07 7.37 23.31
C ILE A 14 35.84 6.12 22.44
N VAL A 15 36.43 4.97 22.79
CA VAL A 15 36.24 3.71 22.05
C VAL A 15 34.79 3.22 22.14
N ILE A 16 34.18 3.27 23.33
CA ILE A 16 32.77 2.89 23.52
C ILE A 16 31.84 3.82 22.73
N PHE A 17 32.11 5.13 22.74
CA PHE A 17 31.29 6.11 22.02
C PHE A 17 31.37 5.91 20.50
N VAL A 18 32.56 5.61 19.96
CA VAL A 18 32.75 5.30 18.53
C VAL A 18 31.99 4.04 18.11
N ILE A 19 32.02 2.98 18.94
CA ILE A 19 31.28 1.74 18.67
C ILE A 19 29.77 1.99 18.69
N ILE A 20 29.25 2.77 19.65
CA ILE A 20 27.82 3.09 19.71
C ILE A 20 27.40 3.95 18.51
N SER A 21 28.19 4.95 18.11
CA SER A 21 27.89 5.75 16.92
C SER A 21 27.91 4.92 15.64
N ALA A 22 28.80 3.93 15.51
CA ALA A 22 28.82 3.02 14.36
C ALA A 22 27.55 2.15 14.31
N VAL A 23 27.09 1.62 15.44
CA VAL A 23 25.86 0.81 15.51
C VAL A 23 24.62 1.66 15.22
N VAL A 24 24.57 2.92 15.67
CA VAL A 24 23.44 3.83 15.38
C VAL A 24 23.39 4.22 13.89
N THR A 25 24.52 4.40 13.21
CA THR A 25 24.55 4.63 11.75
C THR A 25 24.21 3.38 10.92
N ILE A 26 24.54 2.17 11.40
CA ILE A 26 24.20 0.93 10.70
C ILE A 26 22.71 0.59 10.87
N GLY A 27 22.10 0.96 12.00
CA GLY A 27 20.70 0.66 12.31
C GLY A 27 19.65 1.33 11.41
N PHE A 28 20.00 2.38 10.67
CA PHE A 28 19.03 3.20 9.92
C PHE A 28 19.25 3.25 8.40
N SER A 29 20.17 2.46 7.83
CA SER A 29 20.43 2.52 6.38
C SER A 29 20.80 1.17 5.76
N ILE A 30 20.30 0.07 6.32
CA ILE A 30 20.21 -1.17 5.54
C ILE A 30 19.03 -1.02 4.59
N LYS A 31 19.23 -0.29 3.50
CA LYS A 31 18.51 -0.56 2.24
C LYS A 31 18.89 -1.98 1.87
N ILE A 32 18.14 -2.95 2.38
CA ILE A 32 18.23 -4.34 1.94
C ILE A 32 18.06 -4.25 0.43
N LYS A 33 19.13 -4.55 -0.32
CA LYS A 33 19.06 -4.77 -1.76
C LYS A 33 18.07 -5.91 -1.92
N GLY A 34 16.82 -5.51 -2.14
CA GLY A 34 15.69 -6.38 -2.01
C GLY A 34 15.84 -7.62 -2.87
N ASP A 35 15.74 -8.79 -2.23
CA ASP A 35 15.59 -10.06 -2.93
C ASP A 35 14.49 -9.89 -4.00
N ASN A 36 14.82 -10.26 -5.24
CA ASN A 36 13.88 -10.18 -6.35
C ASN A 36 12.60 -10.96 -6.04
N ASN A 37 12.69 -12.00 -5.21
CA ASN A 37 11.54 -12.75 -4.75
C ASN A 37 10.58 -11.88 -3.90
N THR A 38 11.08 -11.12 -2.92
CA THR A 38 10.23 -10.24 -2.11
C THR A 38 9.58 -9.14 -2.95
N LYS A 39 10.31 -8.56 -3.91
CA LYS A 39 9.73 -7.57 -4.83
C LYS A 39 8.62 -8.17 -5.68
N TYR A 40 8.77 -9.41 -6.12
CA TYR A 40 7.74 -10.14 -6.85
C TYR A 40 6.50 -10.38 -5.98
N GLU A 41 6.69 -10.88 -4.75
CA GLU A 41 5.61 -11.10 -3.79
C GLU A 41 4.80 -9.83 -3.49
N LEU A 42 5.48 -8.68 -3.31
CA LEU A 42 4.83 -7.40 -3.09
C LEU A 42 3.95 -6.97 -4.28
N LYS A 43 4.41 -7.20 -5.51
CA LYS A 43 3.64 -6.90 -6.73
C LYS A 43 2.38 -7.75 -6.81
N GLU A 44 2.51 -9.05 -6.60
CA GLU A 44 1.36 -9.97 -6.65
C GLU A 44 0.39 -9.70 -5.50
N THR A 45 0.90 -9.37 -4.31
CA THR A 45 0.07 -8.96 -3.18
C THR A 45 -0.73 -7.70 -3.50
N PHE A 46 -0.10 -6.67 -4.09
CA PHE A 46 -0.81 -5.47 -4.52
C PHE A 46 -1.92 -5.79 -5.54
N LYS A 47 -1.62 -6.60 -6.57
CA LYS A 47 -2.62 -6.98 -7.59
C LYS A 47 -3.81 -7.73 -6.98
N ALA A 48 -3.57 -8.58 -5.98
CA ALA A 48 -4.63 -9.27 -5.27
C ALA A 48 -5.52 -8.30 -4.48
N LEU A 49 -4.91 -7.34 -3.77
CA LEU A 49 -5.63 -6.29 -3.06
C LEU A 49 -6.48 -5.41 -4.00
N ASP A 50 -5.91 -4.99 -5.14
CA ASP A 50 -6.62 -4.20 -6.16
C ASP A 50 -7.79 -4.98 -6.79
N ALA A 51 -7.59 -6.28 -7.05
CA ALA A 51 -8.66 -7.15 -7.54
C ALA A 51 -9.82 -7.29 -6.52
N GLU A 52 -9.51 -7.40 -5.23
CA GLU A 52 -10.54 -7.41 -4.18
C GLU A 52 -11.29 -6.07 -4.09
N ASP A 53 -10.62 -4.94 -4.32
CA ASP A 53 -11.29 -3.63 -4.31
C ASP A 53 -12.33 -3.54 -5.44
N TYR A 54 -11.99 -3.95 -6.66
CA TYR A 54 -12.98 -4.01 -7.74
C TYR A 54 -14.16 -4.94 -7.44
N LYS A 55 -13.94 -6.05 -6.71
CA LYS A 55 -15.03 -6.92 -6.26
C LYS A 55 -15.95 -6.16 -5.32
N ILE A 56 -15.42 -5.45 -4.33
CA ILE A 56 -16.18 -4.61 -3.40
C ILE A 56 -16.99 -3.55 -4.15
N GLN A 57 -16.37 -2.83 -5.10
CA GLN A 57 -17.07 -1.82 -5.91
C GLN A 57 -18.24 -2.39 -6.73
N SER A 58 -18.17 -3.68 -7.12
CA SER A 58 -19.24 -4.39 -7.84
C SER A 58 -20.38 -4.90 -6.95
N LEU A 59 -20.16 -4.92 -5.64
CA LEU A 59 -21.12 -5.32 -4.60
C LEU A 59 -21.93 -4.14 -4.06
N VAL A 60 -21.56 -2.90 -4.42
CA VAL A 60 -22.33 -1.69 -4.07
C VAL A 60 -23.79 -1.85 -4.51
N GLY A 61 -24.71 -1.74 -3.56
CA GLY A 61 -26.15 -1.92 -3.78
C GLY A 61 -26.66 -3.36 -3.65
N LYS A 62 -25.77 -4.35 -3.56
CA LYS A 62 -26.10 -5.76 -3.25
C LYS A 62 -25.90 -6.07 -1.78
N GLU A 63 -24.82 -5.55 -1.20
CA GLU A 63 -24.51 -5.73 0.21
C GLU A 63 -24.88 -4.50 1.04
N LYS A 64 -25.30 -4.74 2.28
CA LYS A 64 -25.72 -3.67 3.20
C LYS A 64 -24.52 -2.91 3.76
N ASP A 65 -23.47 -3.64 4.10
CA ASP A 65 -22.23 -3.12 4.69
C ASP A 65 -21.02 -3.75 4.01
N LEU A 66 -20.11 -2.90 3.51
CA LEU A 66 -18.87 -3.29 2.84
C LEU A 66 -17.64 -3.00 3.69
N ARG A 67 -17.81 -2.49 4.91
CA ARG A 67 -16.70 -2.05 5.77
C ARG A 67 -15.71 -3.14 6.08
N GLY A 68 -16.18 -4.30 6.54
CA GLY A 68 -15.32 -5.43 6.88
C GLY A 68 -14.54 -5.99 5.68
N ALA A 69 -15.07 -5.84 4.46
CA ALA A 69 -14.33 -6.19 3.25
C ALA A 69 -13.25 -5.15 2.94
N ALA A 70 -13.58 -3.85 3.02
CA ALA A 70 -12.63 -2.77 2.80
C ALA A 70 -11.48 -2.78 3.82
N GLU A 71 -11.76 -3.09 5.10
CA GLU A 71 -10.75 -3.21 6.16
C GLU A 71 -9.74 -4.34 5.93
N LYS A 72 -10.05 -5.34 5.09
CA LYS A 72 -9.07 -6.36 4.68
C LYS A 72 -8.06 -5.82 3.68
N ILE A 73 -8.43 -4.79 2.92
CA ILE A 73 -7.63 -4.23 1.83
C ILE A 73 -6.89 -2.98 2.27
N PHE A 74 -7.57 -2.10 3.01
CA PHE A 74 -7.11 -0.76 3.31
C PHE A 74 -6.81 -0.57 4.81
N GLU A 75 -5.82 0.26 5.08
CA GLU A 75 -5.53 0.83 6.39
C GLU A 75 -5.80 2.33 6.36
N GLN A 76 -5.92 2.96 7.53
CA GLN A 76 -6.08 4.40 7.60
C GLN A 76 -4.83 5.13 7.08
N PRO A 77 -4.98 6.25 6.35
CA PRO A 77 -6.22 6.99 6.09
C PRO A 77 -7.00 6.57 4.84
N GLN A 78 -6.46 5.68 3.99
CA GLN A 78 -7.11 5.30 2.72
C GLN A 78 -8.45 4.60 2.93
N LEU A 79 -8.60 3.85 4.03
CA LEU A 79 -9.85 3.17 4.37
C LEU A 79 -11.04 4.14 4.39
N ASP A 80 -10.93 5.30 5.05
CA ASP A 80 -12.01 6.27 5.12
C ASP A 80 -12.36 6.86 3.75
N LYS A 81 -11.33 7.16 2.93
CA LYS A 81 -11.53 7.64 1.55
C LYS A 81 -12.34 6.64 0.73
N VAL A 82 -12.01 5.35 0.84
CA VAL A 82 -12.70 4.27 0.11
C VAL A 82 -14.13 4.08 0.62
N LEU A 83 -14.34 4.05 1.94
CA LEU A 83 -15.69 3.92 2.50
C LEU A 83 -16.60 5.07 2.06
N ASN A 84 -16.09 6.30 2.05
CA ASN A 84 -16.82 7.47 1.56
C ASN A 84 -17.14 7.33 0.06
N TYR A 85 -16.19 6.87 -0.75
CA TYR A 85 -16.41 6.61 -2.17
C TYR A 85 -17.51 5.55 -2.42
N LEU A 86 -17.48 4.42 -1.71
CA LEU A 86 -18.49 3.37 -1.81
C LEU A 86 -19.89 3.86 -1.38
N GLN A 87 -19.96 4.68 -0.33
CA GLN A 87 -21.21 5.33 0.09
C GLN A 87 -21.71 6.31 -0.97
N GLU A 88 -20.84 7.09 -1.59
CA GLU A 88 -21.20 8.02 -2.65
C GLU A 88 -21.72 7.27 -3.89
N MET A 89 -21.08 6.17 -4.29
CA MET A 89 -21.56 5.29 -5.36
C MET A 89 -22.98 4.79 -5.07
N LYS A 90 -23.22 4.31 -3.83
CA LYS A 90 -24.54 3.86 -3.38
C LYS A 90 -25.58 4.98 -3.45
N ARG A 91 -25.24 6.18 -2.97
CA ARG A 91 -26.11 7.37 -3.02
C ARG A 91 -26.46 7.78 -4.45
N LYS A 92 -25.49 7.68 -5.37
CA LYS A 92 -25.68 7.94 -6.81
C LYS A 92 -26.42 6.80 -7.52
N GLY A 93 -26.70 5.68 -6.84
CA GLY A 93 -27.39 4.55 -7.43
C GLY A 93 -26.54 3.77 -8.43
N VAL A 94 -25.21 3.79 -8.29
CA VAL A 94 -24.27 3.16 -9.23
C VAL A 94 -23.35 2.15 -8.57
N CYS A 95 -22.96 1.13 -9.33
CA CYS A 95 -21.84 0.24 -8.98
C CYS A 95 -20.83 0.22 -10.13
N PHE A 96 -19.58 -0.18 -9.84
CA PHE A 96 -18.56 -0.34 -10.88
C PHE A 96 -18.33 -1.81 -11.15
N LYS A 97 -18.27 -2.19 -12.42
CA LYS A 97 -17.89 -3.54 -12.84
C LYS A 97 -16.64 -3.44 -13.70
N VAL A 98 -15.58 -4.08 -13.23
CA VAL A 98 -14.34 -4.21 -13.97
C VAL A 98 -14.49 -5.29 -15.04
N ASN A 99 -13.98 -5.01 -16.24
CA ASN A 99 -13.87 -5.99 -17.32
C ASN A 99 -12.44 -6.53 -17.39
N SER A 100 -11.45 -5.64 -17.34
CA SER A 100 -10.04 -6.00 -17.32
C SER A 100 -9.20 -4.92 -16.65
N VAL A 101 -8.08 -5.35 -16.08
CA VAL A 101 -7.02 -4.47 -15.55
C VAL A 101 -5.72 -4.90 -16.19
N ASN A 102 -5.05 -3.98 -16.88
CA ASN A 102 -3.70 -4.19 -17.35
C ASN A 102 -2.74 -3.45 -16.41
N TYR A 103 -1.76 -4.16 -15.86
CA TYR A 103 -0.70 -3.55 -15.06
C TYR A 103 0.51 -3.30 -15.96
N ASP A 104 0.50 -2.16 -16.66
CA ASP A 104 1.54 -1.78 -17.61
C ASP A 104 2.92 -1.73 -16.95
N HIS A 105 2.98 -1.28 -15.69
CA HIS A 105 4.21 -1.24 -14.91
C HIS A 105 3.94 -1.32 -13.41
N ILE A 106 4.74 -2.10 -12.67
CA ILE A 106 4.80 -2.06 -11.21
C ILE A 106 6.26 -2.09 -10.77
N GLN A 107 6.70 -1.01 -10.14
CA GLN A 107 8.04 -0.85 -9.58
C GLN A 107 7.97 -0.72 -8.06
N VAL A 108 8.68 -1.59 -7.35
CA VAL A 108 8.91 -1.43 -5.91
C VAL A 108 10.08 -0.47 -5.73
N THR A 109 9.81 0.74 -5.24
CA THR A 109 10.82 1.80 -5.06
C THR A 109 11.48 1.77 -3.70
N ASP A 110 10.75 1.32 -2.68
CA ASP A 110 11.25 1.14 -1.32
C ASP A 110 10.47 0.03 -0.60
N PHE A 111 11.13 -0.70 0.30
CA PHE A 111 10.44 -1.65 1.17
C PHE A 111 11.27 -2.10 2.37
N SER A 112 10.55 -2.51 3.41
CA SER A 112 11.03 -3.16 4.62
C SER A 112 10.10 -4.33 4.98
N ARG A 113 10.24 -4.90 6.18
CA ARG A 113 9.28 -5.91 6.69
C ARG A 113 7.90 -5.32 6.98
N GLU A 114 7.84 -4.01 7.25
CA GLU A 114 6.65 -3.34 7.78
C GLU A 114 5.98 -2.43 6.75
N GLU A 115 6.71 -1.95 5.75
CA GLU A 115 6.20 -0.98 4.77
C GLU A 115 6.76 -1.24 3.38
N ALA A 116 6.03 -0.85 2.34
CA ALA A 116 6.49 -0.88 0.97
C ALA A 116 5.90 0.28 0.17
N VAL A 117 6.64 0.76 -0.81
CA VAL A 117 6.21 1.81 -1.75
C VAL A 117 6.32 1.29 -3.16
N LEU A 118 5.21 1.37 -3.89
CA LEU A 118 5.10 0.91 -5.28
C LEU A 118 4.73 2.09 -6.18
N ILE A 119 5.35 2.16 -7.35
CA ILE A 119 4.90 3.00 -8.47
C ILE A 119 4.16 2.08 -9.43
N VAL A 120 2.89 2.37 -9.64
CA VAL A 120 1.97 1.51 -10.39
C VAL A 120 1.43 2.32 -11.57
N LYS A 121 1.55 1.76 -12.76
CA LYS A 121 0.86 2.22 -13.96
C LYS A 121 -0.14 1.14 -14.38
N THR A 122 -1.41 1.52 -14.48
CA THR A 122 -2.48 0.62 -14.90
C THR A 122 -3.34 1.21 -15.99
N THR A 123 -3.97 0.33 -16.74
CA THR A 123 -5.09 0.65 -17.63
C THR A 123 -6.29 -0.21 -17.24
N VAL A 124 -7.38 0.44 -16.85
CA VAL A 124 -8.59 -0.21 -16.35
C VAL A 124 -9.71 -0.05 -17.36
N LYS A 125 -10.32 -1.18 -17.74
CA LYS A 125 -11.51 -1.21 -18.58
C LYS A 125 -12.69 -1.72 -17.79
N GLY A 126 -13.83 -1.04 -17.88
CA GLY A 126 -15.04 -1.42 -17.17
C GLY A 126 -16.21 -0.48 -17.42
N GLY A 127 -17.06 -0.31 -16.42
CA GLY A 127 -18.11 0.68 -16.47
C GLY A 127 -18.92 0.81 -15.20
N TYR A 128 -19.61 1.95 -15.10
CA TYR A 128 -20.62 2.19 -14.08
C TYR A 128 -21.97 1.66 -14.56
N TYR A 129 -22.67 0.96 -13.68
CA TYR A 129 -23.98 0.35 -13.92
C TYR A 129 -24.99 0.84 -12.89
N SER A 130 -26.26 0.90 -13.27
CA SER A 130 -27.35 1.21 -12.34
C SER A 130 -27.51 0.07 -11.33
N ILE A 131 -27.62 0.42 -10.03
CA ILE A 131 -27.96 -0.54 -8.98
C ILE A 131 -29.40 -1.06 -9.16
N LYS A 132 -30.33 -0.19 -9.56
CA LYS A 132 -31.75 -0.54 -9.76
C LYS A 132 -31.97 -1.35 -11.03
N GLU A 133 -31.18 -1.10 -12.06
CA GLU A 133 -31.24 -1.77 -13.36
C GLU A 133 -29.85 -2.36 -13.70
N PRO A 134 -29.44 -3.51 -13.13
CA PRO A 134 -28.06 -4.00 -13.19
C PRO A 134 -27.50 -4.30 -14.59
N LYS A 135 -28.39 -4.42 -15.59
CA LYS A 135 -28.06 -4.60 -17.02
C LYS A 135 -27.81 -3.27 -17.74
N LYS A 136 -28.27 -2.14 -17.18
CA LYS A 136 -28.12 -0.80 -17.75
C LYS A 136 -26.75 -0.22 -17.41
N LYS A 137 -25.88 -0.15 -18.43
CA LYS A 137 -24.60 0.55 -18.36
C LYS A 137 -24.85 2.06 -18.44
N ILE A 138 -24.34 2.81 -17.48
CA ILE A 138 -24.45 4.27 -17.42
C ILE A 138 -23.28 4.91 -18.17
N LYS A 139 -22.06 4.44 -17.89
CA LYS A 139 -20.84 4.99 -18.49
C LYS A 139 -19.77 3.91 -18.63
N GLY A 140 -19.08 3.90 -19.77
CA GLY A 140 -17.88 3.09 -19.97
C GLY A 140 -16.64 3.76 -19.39
N VAL A 141 -15.71 2.95 -18.89
CA VAL A 141 -14.40 3.41 -18.42
C VAL A 141 -13.34 2.65 -19.22
N ASP A 142 -12.42 3.41 -19.80
CA ASP A 142 -11.15 2.97 -20.35
C ASP A 142 -10.14 4.03 -19.90
N LEU A 143 -9.51 3.80 -18.75
CA LEU A 143 -8.71 4.79 -18.05
C LEU A 143 -7.31 4.23 -17.78
N SER A 144 -6.31 4.89 -18.35
CA SER A 144 -4.91 4.72 -17.95
C SER A 144 -4.55 5.69 -16.85
N SER A 145 -3.81 5.24 -15.86
CA SER A 145 -3.41 6.08 -14.72
C SER A 145 -2.10 5.62 -14.11
N SER A 146 -1.49 6.51 -13.34
CA SER A 146 -0.23 6.26 -12.64
C SER A 146 -0.33 6.78 -11.22
N TYR A 147 0.08 5.94 -10.27
CA TYR A 147 -0.07 6.22 -8.85
C TYR A 147 1.13 5.72 -8.07
N ARG A 148 1.41 6.38 -6.95
CA ARG A 148 2.26 5.86 -5.88
C ARG A 148 1.36 5.21 -4.83
N VAL A 149 1.66 3.97 -4.50
CA VAL A 149 0.93 3.17 -3.52
C VAL A 149 1.82 2.92 -2.32
N HIS A 150 1.35 3.34 -1.14
CA HIS A 150 1.99 3.05 0.14
C HIS A 150 1.28 1.87 0.78
N MET A 151 2.03 0.79 1.01
CA MET A 151 1.55 -0.42 1.66
C MET A 151 2.19 -0.57 3.03
N VAL A 152 1.43 -1.18 3.95
CA VAL A 152 1.87 -1.48 5.30
C VAL A 152 1.56 -2.93 5.63
N ASN A 153 2.46 -3.57 6.36
CA ASN A 153 2.31 -4.91 6.88
C ASN A 153 1.97 -4.82 8.37
N ARG A 154 0.81 -5.36 8.74
CA ARG A 154 0.37 -5.51 10.13
C ARG A 154 0.05 -6.97 10.37
N ASN A 155 0.73 -7.60 11.33
CA ASN A 155 0.48 -9.01 11.67
C ASN A 155 0.58 -9.95 10.45
N ASN A 156 1.63 -9.78 9.64
CA ASN A 156 1.88 -10.54 8.40
C ASN A 156 0.77 -10.42 7.34
N LYS A 157 0.06 -9.30 7.32
CA LYS A 157 -0.94 -8.96 6.30
C LYS A 157 -0.64 -7.58 5.75
N TRP A 158 -0.40 -7.53 4.44
CA TRP A 158 -0.24 -6.30 3.71
C TRP A 158 -1.59 -5.65 3.44
N LYS A 159 -1.63 -4.32 3.58
CA LYS A 159 -2.76 -3.46 3.27
C LYS A 159 -2.28 -2.19 2.57
N ILE A 160 -3.18 -1.55 1.84
CA ILE A 160 -2.94 -0.24 1.22
C ILE A 160 -3.25 0.85 2.25
N ARG A 161 -2.22 1.62 2.63
CA ARG A 161 -2.34 2.75 3.56
C ARG A 161 -2.71 4.04 2.85
N ASP A 162 -2.14 4.28 1.66
CA ASP A 162 -2.39 5.50 0.89
C ASP A 162 -2.12 5.31 -0.60
N ILE A 163 -2.79 6.13 -1.42
CA ILE A 163 -2.63 6.17 -2.88
C ILE A 163 -2.54 7.63 -3.31
N GLU A 164 -1.45 7.98 -3.98
CA GLU A 164 -1.19 9.33 -4.51
C GLU A 164 -1.15 9.28 -6.04
N SER A 165 -1.83 10.22 -6.71
CA SER A 165 -1.69 10.40 -8.16
C SER A 165 -0.30 10.94 -8.50
N LEU A 166 0.26 10.47 -9.62
CA LEU A 166 1.53 10.93 -10.19
C LEU A 166 1.31 11.80 -11.44
#